data_AF-A0A5D6XPK2-F1
#
_entry.id   AF-A0A5D6XPK2-F1
#
_cell.length_a   1.000
_cell.length_b   1.000
_cell.length_c   1.000
_cell.angle_alpha   90.00
_cell.angle_beta   90.00
_cell.angle_gamma   90.00
#
_symmetry.space_group_name_H-M   'P 1'
#
loop_
_entity.id
_entity.type
_entity.pdbx_description
1 polymer ?
#
loop_
_entity_poly.entity_id
_entity_poly.type
_entity_poly.pdbx_seq_one_letter_code
_entity_poly.pdbx_strand_id
1 'polypeptide(L)'
;MQQSTGTPSKNTRTISRQELEKAVGAIISRSSSLRQRMLRVKKAVEKEVDEVDQYSLEIDECLERIDEIEAFCKEVRRDRAAVAKHGAGAAGAAAQLDIESELEELLVEREEETQLLTRMMQTREMHAEAHRKLMLHFAALHREWLHVKKQQRALAMVLLRISLVRIARRKQLI
;
A
#
# COMPACT_ATOMS: atom_id res chain seq x y z
N MET A 1 -6.87 17.74 73.95
CA MET A 1 -7.48 18.04 72.63
C MET A 1 -7.06 16.95 71.66
N GLN A 2 -7.99 16.08 71.26
CA GLN A 2 -7.77 15.05 70.24
C GLN A 2 -7.98 15.69 68.86
N GLN A 3 -7.00 15.59 67.97
CA GLN A 3 -7.20 15.86 66.54
C GLN A 3 -7.21 14.53 65.81
N SER A 4 -8.42 14.14 65.39
CA SER A 4 -8.68 13.10 64.40
C SER A 4 -8.36 13.69 63.03
N THR A 5 -7.26 13.27 62.42
CA THR A 5 -7.00 13.52 60.99
C THR A 5 -7.47 12.30 60.21
N GLY A 6 -8.71 12.37 59.75
CA GLY A 6 -9.35 11.36 58.92
C GLY A 6 -8.54 11.09 57.64
N THR A 7 -8.27 9.82 57.40
CA THR A 7 -7.73 9.31 56.13
C THR A 7 -8.68 9.62 54.96
N PRO A 8 -8.16 10.02 53.79
CA PRO A 8 -8.99 10.30 52.62
C PRO A 8 -9.61 8.99 52.11
N SER A 9 -10.93 8.89 52.21
CA SER A 9 -11.72 7.81 51.63
C SER A 9 -11.45 7.75 50.13
N LYS A 10 -10.77 6.69 49.68
CA LYS A 10 -10.66 6.36 48.26
C LYS A 10 -12.07 6.11 47.75
N ASN A 11 -12.65 7.10 47.06
CA ASN A 11 -13.92 7.00 46.34
C ASN A 11 -13.87 5.79 45.41
N THR A 12 -14.35 4.65 45.91
CA THR A 12 -14.45 3.41 45.17
C THR A 12 -15.74 3.52 44.37
N ARG A 13 -15.68 4.21 43.23
CA ARG A 13 -16.83 4.37 42.34
C ARG A 13 -17.25 2.99 41.86
N THR A 14 -18.37 2.50 42.38
CA THR A 14 -18.97 1.23 41.95
C THR A 14 -19.51 1.39 40.54
N ILE A 15 -18.95 0.64 39.58
CA ILE A 15 -19.46 0.57 38.20
C ILE A 15 -20.74 -0.25 38.20
N SER A 16 -21.82 0.32 37.68
CA SER A 16 -23.10 -0.36 37.52
C SER A 16 -23.06 -1.43 36.44
N ARG A 17 -23.96 -2.41 36.51
CA ARG A 17 -24.11 -3.46 35.49
C ARG A 17 -24.37 -2.87 34.10
N GLN A 18 -25.20 -1.83 34.01
CA GLN A 18 -25.51 -1.17 32.74
C GLN A 18 -24.29 -0.49 32.12
N GLU A 19 -23.44 0.16 32.93
CA GLU A 19 -22.18 0.75 32.45
C GLU A 19 -21.23 -0.34 31.93
N LEU A 20 -21.20 -1.50 32.57
CA LEU A 20 -20.40 -2.63 32.14
C LEU A 20 -20.91 -3.22 30.81
N GLU A 21 -22.21 -3.42 30.66
CA GLU A 21 -22.83 -3.90 29.42
C GLU A 21 -22.60 -2.93 28.25
N LYS A 22 -22.73 -1.62 28.49
CA LYS A 22 -22.40 -0.58 27.51
C LYS A 22 -20.92 -0.61 27.11
N ALA A 23 -20.01 -0.75 28.08
CA ALA A 23 -18.58 -0.85 27.82
C ALA A 23 -18.21 -2.09 27.00
N VAL A 24 -18.82 -3.25 27.32
CA VAL A 24 -18.69 -4.49 26.54
C VAL A 24 -19.13 -4.26 25.10
N GLY A 25 -20.34 -3.72 24.90
CA GLY A 25 -20.89 -3.44 23.58
C GLY A 25 -20.00 -2.49 22.75
N ALA A 26 -19.53 -1.41 23.36
CA ALA A 26 -18.64 -0.45 22.71
C ALA A 26 -17.31 -1.09 22.28
N ILE A 27 -16.70 -1.91 23.14
CA ILE A 27 -15.44 -2.61 22.83
C ILE A 27 -15.62 -3.64 21.71
N ILE A 28 -16.73 -4.39 21.72
CA ILE A 28 -17.03 -5.37 20.66
C ILE A 28 -17.22 -4.65 19.32
N SER A 29 -18.06 -3.60 19.30
CA SER A 29 -18.32 -2.80 18.10
C SER A 29 -17.03 -2.19 17.55
N ARG A 30 -16.23 -1.55 18.40
CA ARG A 30 -14.93 -0.98 18.02
C ARG A 30 -13.96 -2.05 17.51
N SER A 31 -13.90 -3.23 18.14
CA SER A 31 -13.05 -4.33 17.70
C SER A 31 -13.45 -4.87 16.33
N SER A 32 -14.74 -5.00 16.06
CA SER A 32 -15.27 -5.43 14.76
C SER A 32 -14.94 -4.40 13.67
N SER A 33 -15.23 -3.12 13.93
CA SER A 33 -14.94 -2.01 13.03
C SER A 33 -13.43 -1.92 12.70
N LEU A 34 -12.55 -2.04 13.70
CA LEU A 34 -11.10 -2.05 13.47
C LEU A 34 -10.66 -3.23 12.60
N ARG A 35 -11.18 -4.43 12.81
CA ARG A 35 -10.87 -5.58 11.96
C ARG A 35 -11.30 -5.36 10.52
N GLN A 36 -12.50 -4.82 10.30
CA GLN A 36 -12.97 -4.50 8.95
C GLN A 36 -12.13 -3.42 8.27
N ARG A 37 -11.74 -2.37 9.00
CA ARG A 37 -10.85 -1.32 8.48
C ARG A 37 -9.47 -1.88 8.14
N MET A 38 -8.89 -2.70 9.00
CA MET A 38 -7.61 -3.37 8.73
C MET A 38 -7.69 -4.29 7.51
N LEU A 39 -8.77 -5.06 7.35
CA LEU A 39 -8.96 -5.92 6.18
C LEU A 39 -9.05 -5.10 4.89
N ARG A 40 -9.77 -3.97 4.91
CA ARG A 40 -9.86 -3.05 3.76
C ARG A 40 -8.49 -2.48 3.38
N VAL A 41 -7.72 -2.02 4.37
CA VAL A 41 -6.36 -1.50 4.12
C VAL A 41 -5.44 -2.61 3.61
N LYS A 42 -5.53 -3.84 4.15
CA LYS A 42 -4.73 -4.97 3.66
C LYS A 42 -5.01 -5.28 2.19
N LYS A 43 -6.28 -5.32 1.79
CA LYS A 43 -6.68 -5.51 0.39
C LYS A 43 -6.18 -4.38 -0.52
N ALA A 44 -6.23 -3.14 -0.04
CA ALA A 44 -5.69 -2.01 -0.78
C ALA A 44 -4.16 -2.12 -0.92
N VAL A 45 -3.44 -2.54 0.13
CA VAL A 45 -2.00 -2.81 0.08
C VAL A 45 -1.68 -3.89 -0.95
N GLU A 46 -2.39 -5.01 -0.92
CA GLU A 46 -2.23 -6.10 -1.89
C GLU A 46 -2.40 -5.58 -3.32
N LYS A 47 -3.45 -4.79 -3.57
CA LYS A 47 -3.66 -4.15 -4.87
C LYS A 47 -2.49 -3.26 -5.30
N GLU A 48 -2.03 -2.35 -4.45
CA GLU A 48 -0.91 -1.45 -4.83
C GLU A 48 0.40 -2.21 -5.08
N VAL A 49 0.61 -3.35 -4.39
CA VAL A 49 1.76 -4.23 -4.67
C VAL A 49 1.62 -4.86 -6.06
N ASP A 50 0.45 -5.43 -6.37
CA ASP A 50 0.18 -6.03 -7.68
C ASP A 50 0.39 -5.02 -8.82
N GLU A 51 -0.07 -3.77 -8.64
CA GLU A 51 0.10 -2.69 -9.63
C GLU A 51 1.58 -2.30 -9.79
N VAL A 52 2.35 -2.19 -8.70
CA VAL A 52 3.79 -1.91 -8.77
C VAL A 52 4.54 -3.02 -9.50
N ASP A 53 4.20 -4.28 -9.21
CA ASP A 53 4.83 -5.44 -9.86
C ASP A 53 4.49 -5.47 -11.35
N GLN A 54 3.21 -5.24 -11.70
CA GLN A 54 2.77 -5.14 -13.09
C GLN A 54 3.51 -4.03 -13.85
N TYR A 55 3.52 -2.79 -13.34
CA TYR A 55 4.25 -1.71 -14.02
C TYR A 55 5.76 -1.96 -14.08
N SER A 56 6.33 -2.73 -13.16
CA SER A 56 7.75 -3.11 -13.24
C SER A 56 8.01 -4.00 -14.46
N LEU A 57 7.14 -5.01 -14.68
CA LEU A 57 7.22 -5.87 -15.86
C LEU A 57 6.99 -5.09 -17.16
N GLU A 58 5.95 -4.25 -17.21
CA GLU A 58 5.66 -3.48 -18.41
C GLU A 58 6.76 -2.45 -18.73
N ILE A 59 7.45 -1.91 -17.71
CA ILE A 59 8.63 -1.05 -17.88
C ILE A 59 9.78 -1.84 -18.51
N ASP A 60 10.05 -3.05 -18.02
CA ASP A 60 11.11 -3.90 -18.58
C ASP A 60 10.82 -4.24 -20.05
N GLU A 61 9.57 -4.60 -20.38
CA GLU A 61 9.13 -4.84 -21.76
C GLU A 61 9.29 -3.58 -22.65
N CYS A 62 8.98 -2.39 -22.12
CA CYS A 62 9.14 -1.13 -22.86
C CYS A 62 10.61 -0.80 -23.10
N LEU A 63 11.50 -1.08 -22.14
CA LEU A 63 12.94 -0.92 -22.30
C LEU A 63 13.48 -1.87 -23.39
N GLU A 64 13.03 -3.13 -23.40
CA GLU A 64 13.40 -4.09 -24.45
C GLU A 64 12.97 -3.60 -25.84
N ARG A 65 11.74 -3.10 -25.99
CA ARG A 65 11.28 -2.51 -27.27
C ARG A 65 12.13 -1.32 -27.71
N ILE A 66 12.52 -0.43 -26.78
CA ILE A 66 13.40 0.70 -27.10
C ILE A 66 14.76 0.20 -27.59
N ASP A 67 15.34 -0.81 -26.93
CA ASP A 67 16.63 -1.39 -27.33
C ASP A 67 16.55 -2.04 -28.72
N GLU A 68 15.44 -2.71 -29.04
CA GLU A 68 15.16 -3.27 -30.38
C GLU A 68 15.09 -2.17 -31.44
N ILE A 69 14.32 -1.10 -31.21
CA ILE A 69 14.22 0.04 -32.13
C ILE A 69 15.59 0.70 -32.32
N GLU A 70 16.38 0.84 -31.25
CA GLU A 70 17.73 1.38 -31.34
C GLU A 70 18.69 0.47 -32.13
N ALA A 71 18.50 -0.85 -32.07
CA ALA A 71 19.24 -1.80 -32.89
C ALA A 71 18.87 -1.66 -34.38
N PHE A 72 17.58 -1.59 -34.71
CA PHE A 72 17.10 -1.34 -36.07
C PHE A 72 17.61 0.00 -36.62
N CYS A 73 17.53 1.08 -35.83
CA CYS A 73 18.09 2.38 -36.20
C CYS A 73 19.60 2.30 -36.53
N LYS A 74 20.37 1.46 -35.84
CA LYS A 74 21.80 1.25 -36.13
C LYS A 74 21.98 0.50 -37.44
N GLU A 75 21.13 -0.47 -37.75
CA GLU A 75 21.16 -1.23 -38.99
C GLU A 75 20.81 -0.36 -40.20
N VAL A 76 19.69 0.37 -40.15
CA VAL A 76 19.27 1.32 -41.19
C VAL A 76 20.33 2.40 -41.44
N ARG A 77 21.01 2.89 -40.39
CA ARG A 77 22.15 3.83 -40.55
C ARG A 77 23.35 3.20 -41.27
N ARG A 78 23.61 1.91 -41.09
CA ARG A 78 24.67 1.20 -41.84
C ARG A 78 24.28 1.07 -43.31
N ASP A 79 23.03 0.75 -43.59
CA ASP A 79 22.51 0.64 -44.95
C ASP A 79 22.55 1.99 -45.67
N ARG A 80 22.17 3.07 -44.98
CA ARG A 80 22.34 4.45 -45.47
C ARG A 80 23.79 4.72 -45.87
N ALA A 81 24.74 4.34 -45.01
CA ALA A 81 26.16 4.55 -45.27
C ALA A 81 26.69 3.68 -46.43
N ALA A 82 26.14 2.49 -46.63
CA ALA A 82 26.47 1.62 -47.77
C ALA A 82 25.93 2.19 -49.09
N VAL A 83 24.67 2.62 -49.11
CA VAL A 83 24.03 3.27 -50.27
C VAL A 83 24.74 4.57 -50.61
N ALA A 84 25.10 5.41 -49.64
CA ALA A 84 25.85 6.64 -49.89
C ALA A 84 27.26 6.40 -50.47
N LYS A 85 27.89 5.25 -50.17
CA LYS A 85 29.22 4.88 -50.70
C LYS A 85 29.17 4.27 -52.09
N HIS A 86 28.13 3.51 -52.41
CA HIS A 86 28.07 2.67 -53.62
C HIS A 86 26.98 3.07 -54.61
N GLY A 87 26.00 3.88 -54.20
CA GLY A 87 24.91 4.36 -55.03
C GLY A 87 25.29 5.64 -55.77
N ALA A 88 25.39 5.55 -57.10
CA ALA A 88 25.56 6.71 -57.97
C ALA A 88 24.33 6.88 -58.88
N GLY A 89 23.92 8.14 -59.12
CA GLY A 89 22.79 8.47 -59.99
C GLY A 89 21.42 8.46 -59.29
N ALA A 90 20.36 8.66 -60.07
CA ALA A 90 19.00 8.88 -59.56
C ALA A 90 18.45 7.73 -58.69
N ALA A 91 18.82 6.48 -59.00
CA ALA A 91 18.41 5.31 -58.21
C ALA A 91 19.03 5.28 -56.80
N GLY A 92 20.29 5.73 -56.67
CA GLY A 92 20.94 5.86 -55.36
C GLY A 92 20.32 6.97 -54.50
N ALA A 93 19.92 8.09 -55.14
CA ALA A 93 19.23 9.17 -54.46
C ALA A 93 17.83 8.78 -53.97
N ALA A 94 17.08 8.01 -54.76
CA ALA A 94 15.76 7.48 -54.35
C ALA A 94 15.90 6.50 -53.17
N ALA A 95 16.82 5.53 -53.26
CA ALA A 95 17.07 4.60 -52.16
C ALA A 95 17.53 5.29 -50.86
N GLN A 96 18.29 6.38 -50.97
CA GLN A 96 18.70 7.15 -49.81
C GLN A 96 17.54 7.93 -49.17
N LEU A 97 16.60 8.44 -49.97
CA LEU A 97 15.39 9.08 -49.47
C LEU A 97 14.50 8.08 -48.72
N ASP A 98 14.32 6.87 -49.26
CA ASP A 98 13.53 5.81 -48.62
C ASP A 98 14.12 5.42 -47.25
N ILE A 99 15.44 5.24 -47.18
CA ILE A 99 16.17 4.94 -45.93
C ILE A 99 16.06 6.10 -44.92
N GLU A 100 16.10 7.35 -45.39
CA GLU A 100 15.93 8.51 -44.51
C GLU A 100 14.50 8.59 -43.94
N SER A 101 13.49 8.25 -44.74
CA SER A 101 12.10 8.15 -44.29
C SER A 101 11.92 7.05 -43.24
N GLU A 102 12.43 5.84 -43.49
CA GLU A 102 12.36 4.72 -42.55
C GLU A 102 13.08 5.04 -41.24
N LEU A 103 14.24 5.71 -41.29
CA LEU A 103 14.94 6.14 -40.09
C LEU A 103 14.16 7.20 -39.31
N GLU A 104 13.44 8.11 -39.99
CA GLU A 104 12.59 9.09 -39.32
C GLU A 104 11.42 8.42 -38.59
N GLU A 105 10.76 7.45 -39.22
CA GLU A 105 9.68 6.66 -38.61
C GLU A 105 10.15 5.95 -37.34
N LEU A 106 11.28 5.23 -37.40
CA LEU A 106 11.85 4.55 -36.23
C LEU A 106 12.24 5.51 -35.10
N LEU A 107 12.72 6.72 -35.44
CA LEU A 107 13.04 7.73 -34.43
C LEU A 107 11.79 8.29 -33.74
N VAL A 108 10.67 8.42 -34.47
CA VAL A 108 9.37 8.78 -33.90
C VAL A 108 8.89 7.68 -32.96
N GLU A 109 8.90 6.41 -33.39
CA GLU A 109 8.50 5.28 -32.56
C GLU A 109 9.33 5.20 -31.26
N ARG A 110 10.65 5.39 -31.35
CA ARG A 110 11.54 5.43 -30.19
C ARG A 110 11.18 6.55 -29.21
N GLU A 111 10.82 7.72 -29.71
CA GLU A 111 10.40 8.86 -28.89
C GLU A 111 9.05 8.57 -28.21
N GLU A 112 8.10 7.98 -28.92
CA GLU A 112 6.81 7.57 -28.37
C GLU A 112 6.95 6.53 -27.25
N GLU A 113 7.78 5.49 -27.45
CA GLU A 113 8.08 4.49 -26.41
C GLU A 113 8.81 5.12 -25.22
N THR A 114 9.74 6.06 -25.45
CA THR A 114 10.42 6.77 -24.36
C THR A 114 9.46 7.62 -23.52
N GLN A 115 8.48 8.26 -24.18
CA GLN A 115 7.43 9.01 -23.49
C GLN A 115 6.50 8.09 -22.70
N LEU A 116 6.14 6.93 -23.26
CA LEU A 116 5.36 5.90 -22.58
C LEU A 116 6.09 5.39 -21.33
N LEU A 117 7.36 5.00 -21.47
CA LEU A 117 8.23 4.58 -20.37
C LEU A 117 8.23 5.61 -19.23
N THR A 118 8.41 6.88 -19.57
CA THR A 118 8.41 7.97 -18.58
C THR A 118 7.10 8.02 -17.80
N ARG A 119 5.95 7.90 -18.48
CA ARG A 119 4.62 7.91 -17.82
C ARG A 119 4.44 6.67 -16.93
N MET A 120 4.91 5.50 -17.37
CA MET A 120 4.81 4.26 -16.59
C MET A 120 5.68 4.31 -15.34
N MET A 121 6.91 4.83 -15.43
CA MET A 121 7.77 5.05 -14.27
C MET A 121 7.13 5.99 -13.25
N GLN A 122 6.53 7.10 -13.70
CA GLN A 122 5.81 8.03 -12.83
C GLN A 122 4.59 7.37 -12.17
N THR A 123 3.82 6.58 -12.93
CA THR A 123 2.63 5.87 -12.43
C THR A 123 3.01 4.81 -11.40
N ARG A 124 4.09 4.05 -11.66
CA ARG A 124 4.67 3.10 -10.70
C ARG A 124 5.12 3.79 -9.41
N GLU A 125 5.76 4.95 -9.50
CA GLU A 125 6.19 5.72 -8.32
C GLU A 125 4.99 6.19 -7.48
N MET A 126 3.91 6.62 -8.13
CA MET A 126 2.64 6.95 -7.47
C MET A 126 2.06 5.75 -6.71
N HIS A 127 2.02 4.56 -7.32
CA HIS A 127 1.57 3.33 -6.66
C HIS A 127 2.48 2.94 -5.48
N ALA A 128 3.79 3.05 -5.64
CA ALA A 128 4.75 2.78 -4.56
C ALA A 128 4.57 3.74 -3.37
N GLU A 129 4.29 5.02 -3.62
CA GLU A 129 3.98 6.00 -2.58
C GLU A 129 2.62 5.73 -1.92
N ALA A 130 1.60 5.34 -2.70
CA ALA A 130 0.31 4.93 -2.16
C ALA A 130 0.45 3.71 -1.24
N HIS A 131 1.21 2.70 -1.64
CA HIS A 131 1.56 1.54 -0.82
C HIS A 131 2.23 1.96 0.50
N ARG A 132 3.22 2.86 0.46
CA ARG A 132 3.88 3.39 1.67
C ARG A 132 2.89 4.05 2.62
N LYS A 133 1.97 4.89 2.10
CA LYS A 133 0.92 5.54 2.90
C LYS A 133 -0.04 4.54 3.52
N LEU A 134 -0.47 3.53 2.76
CA LEU A 134 -1.35 2.48 3.26
C LEU A 134 -0.68 1.67 4.38
N MET A 135 0.61 1.39 4.28
CA MET A 135 1.37 0.71 5.34
C MET A 135 1.44 1.53 6.65
N LEU A 136 1.57 2.86 6.55
CA LEU A 136 1.48 3.75 7.71
C LEU A 136 0.09 3.71 8.36
N HIS A 137 -0.97 3.74 7.54
CA HIS A 137 -2.34 3.58 8.02
C HIS A 137 -2.58 2.21 8.68
N PHE A 138 -2.05 1.14 8.10
CA PHE A 138 -2.14 -0.20 8.66
C PHE A 138 -1.46 -0.27 10.03
N ALA A 139 -0.26 0.31 10.16
CA ALA A 139 0.47 0.37 11.42
C ALA A 139 -0.32 1.14 12.50
N ALA A 140 -0.95 2.26 12.14
CA ALA A 140 -1.80 3.02 13.05
C ALA A 140 -3.01 2.20 13.53
N LEU A 141 -3.73 1.55 12.60
CA LEU A 141 -4.85 0.67 12.93
C LEU A 141 -4.43 -0.52 13.81
N HIS A 142 -3.25 -1.08 13.55
CA HIS A 142 -2.72 -2.18 14.34
C HIS A 142 -2.42 -1.75 15.78
N ARG A 143 -1.86 -0.56 15.99
CA ARG A 143 -1.66 0.02 17.34
C ARG A 143 -2.99 0.21 18.07
N GLU A 144 -4.01 0.74 17.39
CA GLU A 144 -5.35 0.87 17.96
C GLU A 144 -5.97 -0.49 18.32
N TRP A 145 -5.79 -1.49 17.45
CA TRP A 145 -6.26 -2.85 17.70
C TRP A 145 -5.61 -3.45 18.96
N LEU A 146 -4.30 -3.27 19.14
CA LEU A 146 -3.59 -3.69 20.36
C LEU A 146 -4.14 -3.00 21.61
N HIS A 147 -4.47 -1.71 21.51
CA HIS A 147 -5.09 -0.98 22.62
C HIS A 147 -6.47 -1.56 22.98
N VAL A 148 -7.32 -1.81 21.99
CA VAL A 148 -8.64 -2.46 22.21
C VAL A 148 -8.47 -3.87 22.80
N LYS A 149 -7.45 -4.63 22.38
CA LYS A 149 -7.14 -5.94 22.97
C LYS A 149 -6.77 -5.85 24.45
N LYS A 150 -6.02 -4.83 24.86
CA LYS A 150 -5.72 -4.58 26.29
C LYS A 150 -7.00 -4.26 27.07
N GLN A 151 -7.88 -3.42 26.52
CA GLN A 151 -9.17 -3.10 27.14
C GLN A 151 -10.07 -4.34 27.27
N GLN A 152 -10.12 -5.20 26.25
CA GLN A 152 -10.84 -6.48 26.29
C GLN A 152 -10.36 -7.37 27.44
N ARG A 153 -9.04 -7.51 27.62
CA ARG A 153 -8.45 -8.29 28.72
C ARG A 153 -8.78 -7.71 30.08
N ALA A 154 -8.68 -6.39 30.25
CA ALA A 154 -9.01 -5.73 31.50
C ALA A 154 -10.49 -5.94 31.88
N LEU A 155 -11.39 -5.81 30.91
CA LEU A 155 -12.82 -6.04 31.08
C LEU A 155 -13.13 -7.50 31.44
N ALA A 156 -12.45 -8.47 30.79
CA ALA A 156 -12.59 -9.88 31.11
C ALA A 156 -12.17 -10.19 32.56
N MET A 157 -11.09 -9.59 33.05
CA MET A 157 -10.64 -9.73 34.44
C MET A 157 -11.66 -9.15 35.44
N VAL A 158 -12.28 -8.02 35.12
CA VAL A 158 -13.36 -7.43 35.94
C VAL A 158 -14.57 -8.37 35.99
N LEU A 159 -15.00 -8.89 34.84
CA LEU A 159 -16.12 -9.84 34.76
C LEU A 159 -15.84 -11.14 35.53
N LEU A 160 -14.61 -11.65 35.46
CA LEU A 160 -14.17 -12.82 36.22
C LEU A 160 -14.22 -12.55 37.73
N ARG A 161 -13.70 -11.41 38.20
CA ARG A 161 -13.77 -11.01 39.61
C ARG A 161 -15.21 -10.93 40.11
N ILE A 162 -16.10 -10.29 39.35
CA ILE A 162 -17.53 -10.20 39.67
C ILE A 162 -18.13 -11.62 39.79
N SER A 163 -17.78 -12.52 38.86
CA SER A 163 -18.30 -13.88 38.84
C SER A 163 -17.83 -14.69 40.05
N LEU A 164 -16.55 -14.59 40.42
CA LEU A 164 -15.98 -15.23 41.60
C LEU A 164 -16.65 -14.74 42.90
N VAL A 165 -16.83 -13.43 43.06
CA VAL A 165 -17.52 -12.86 44.22
C VAL A 165 -18.97 -13.36 44.31
N ARG A 166 -19.69 -13.46 43.19
CA ARG A 166 -21.05 -14.04 43.19
C ARG A 166 -21.05 -15.51 43.61
N ILE A 167 -20.09 -16.31 43.13
CA ILE A 167 -19.98 -17.73 43.50
C ILE A 167 -19.68 -17.87 44.99
N ALA A 168 -18.74 -17.08 45.51
CA ALA A 168 -18.34 -17.13 46.91
C ALA A 168 -19.51 -16.76 47.85
N ARG A 169 -20.28 -15.72 47.51
CA ARG A 169 -21.53 -15.37 48.21
C ARG A 169 -22.58 -16.48 48.16
N ARG A 170 -22.77 -17.12 46.99
CA ARG A 170 -23.70 -18.25 46.84
C ARG A 170 -23.31 -19.46 47.68
N LYS A 171 -22.01 -19.66 47.91
CA LYS A 171 -21.47 -20.75 48.72
C LYS A 171 -21.29 -20.37 50.20
N GLN A 172 -21.72 -19.17 50.62
CA GLN A 172 -21.54 -18.65 51.98
C GLN A 172 -20.07 -18.66 52.46
N LEU A 173 -19.11 -18.55 51.53
CA LEU A 173 -17.68 -18.52 51.85
C LEU A 173 -17.22 -17.13 52.34
N ILE A 174 -18.02 -16.11 52.02
CA ILE A 174 -17.96 -14.70 52.43
C ILE A 174 -19.37 -14.13 52.34
#